data_AF-A0A066VTF4-F1
#
_entry.id   AF-A0A066VTF4-F1
#
_cell.length_a   1.000
_cell.length_b   1.000
_cell.length_c   1.000
_cell.angle_alpha   90.00
_cell.angle_beta   90.00
_cell.angle_gamma   90.00
#
_symmetry.space_group_name_H-M   'P 1'
#
loop_
_entity.id
_entity.type
_entity.pdbx_description
1 polymer ?
#
loop_
_entity_poly.entity_id
_entity_poly.type
_entity_poly.pdbx_seq_one_letter_code
_entity_poly.pdbx_strand_id
1 'polypeptide(L)'
;MSATLAPHQTVRQRKRVLRKAMAAKLSEISAQDIAAQSSEVSSLILNSDYWAQAQTVSIYVNMKSGEIITDQLCTDALKQGKKLYVPLFASPASTSEQGKETADAGAAVFARSKESAGLLGQAKLTPHSAPTPPTTSASTNGQAPPVAFPGPLQASKTPPTTGQVFASDMRMLRIRSQQDFEDMKTNRWGIREPLDYYAVEGDVSEVEPQRREDALEQSTGGNGLDLILAPGVAFDAECGRLGHGKGYYDRYISRTTAFNARNGRRPPAVVALALQEQILPERERVPADEDDVPITAVATPSGWIKRSP
;
A
#
# COMPACT_ATOMS: atom_id res chain seq x y z
N MET A 1 -34.56 18.92 19.81
CA MET A 1 -33.59 18.39 20.79
C MET A 1 -32.41 17.83 20.01
N SER A 2 -31.26 18.51 20.05
CA SER A 2 -30.07 18.09 19.32
C SER A 2 -29.31 17.08 20.18
N ALA A 3 -29.27 15.82 19.75
CA ALA A 3 -28.51 14.78 20.45
C ALA A 3 -27.02 15.01 20.20
N THR A 4 -26.28 15.46 21.21
CA THR A 4 -24.82 15.57 21.17
C THR A 4 -24.23 14.17 21.02
N LEU A 5 -23.66 13.87 19.85
CA LEU A 5 -23.00 12.59 19.57
C LEU A 5 -21.74 12.42 20.43
N ALA A 6 -21.46 11.20 20.86
CA ALA A 6 -20.24 10.89 21.62
C ALA A 6 -18.97 11.21 20.78
N PRO A 7 -17.84 11.62 21.40
CA PRO A 7 -16.62 12.00 20.69
C PRO A 7 -16.17 10.99 19.62
N HIS A 8 -16.16 9.69 19.92
CA HIS A 8 -15.81 8.64 18.95
C HIS A 8 -16.80 8.52 17.77
N GLN A 9 -18.09 8.75 18.00
CA GLN A 9 -19.09 8.77 16.92
C GLN A 9 -18.85 9.95 15.97
N THR A 10 -18.41 11.10 16.51
CA THR A 10 -18.05 12.27 15.70
C THR A 10 -16.78 12.04 14.86
N VAL A 11 -15.74 11.41 15.42
CA VAL A 11 -14.51 11.09 14.66
C VAL A 11 -14.80 10.13 13.51
N ARG A 12 -15.53 9.04 13.76
CA ARG A 12 -15.91 8.07 12.72
C ARG A 12 -16.72 8.71 11.60
N GLN A 13 -17.66 9.62 11.95
CA GLN A 13 -18.44 10.36 10.98
C GLN A 13 -17.57 11.30 10.14
N ARG A 14 -16.67 12.08 10.77
CA ARG A 14 -15.72 12.95 10.06
C ARG A 14 -14.81 12.17 9.12
N LYS A 15 -14.26 11.03 9.57
CA LYS A 15 -13.49 10.10 8.72
C LYS A 15 -14.31 9.65 7.51
N ARG A 16 -15.60 9.30 7.69
CA ARG A 16 -16.48 8.88 6.57
C ARG A 16 -16.73 10.01 5.57
N VAL A 17 -17.00 11.23 6.05
CA VAL A 17 -17.19 12.41 5.20
C VAL A 17 -15.92 12.69 4.39
N LEU A 18 -14.76 12.69 5.04
CA LEU A 18 -13.48 12.93 4.38
C LEU A 18 -13.17 11.85 3.33
N ARG A 19 -13.39 10.56 3.63
CA ARG A 19 -13.25 9.48 2.63
C ARG A 19 -14.12 9.71 1.40
N LYS A 20 -15.37 10.16 1.57
CA LYS A 20 -16.28 10.42 0.46
C LYS A 20 -15.78 11.58 -0.41
N ALA A 21 -15.33 12.67 0.21
CA ALA A 21 -14.76 13.82 -0.50
C ALA A 21 -13.51 13.42 -1.29
N MET A 22 -12.61 12.66 -0.66
CA MET A 22 -11.40 12.15 -1.30
C MET A 22 -11.70 11.17 -2.43
N ALA A 23 -12.67 10.26 -2.27
CA ALA A 23 -13.04 9.34 -3.33
C ALA A 23 -13.52 10.08 -4.59
N ALA A 24 -14.29 11.17 -4.44
CA ALA A 24 -14.69 12.01 -5.56
C ALA A 24 -13.46 12.65 -6.23
N LYS A 25 -12.59 13.29 -5.44
CA LYS A 25 -11.36 13.93 -5.93
C LYS A 25 -10.44 12.95 -6.67
N LEU A 26 -10.20 11.78 -6.11
CA LEU A 26 -9.30 10.77 -6.68
C LEU A 26 -9.86 10.10 -7.94
N SER A 27 -11.18 10.10 -8.12
CA SER A 27 -11.82 9.56 -9.32
C SER A 27 -11.63 10.44 -10.56
N GLU A 28 -11.25 11.70 -10.38
CA GLU A 28 -11.04 12.67 -11.47
C GLU A 28 -9.61 12.64 -12.02
N ILE A 29 -8.67 11.96 -11.34
CA ILE A 29 -7.26 11.95 -11.72
C ILE A 29 -7.05 10.97 -12.87
N SER A 30 -6.39 11.43 -13.93
CA SER A 30 -6.10 10.59 -15.09
C SER A 30 -5.03 9.52 -14.76
N ALA A 31 -5.05 8.41 -15.48
CA ALA A 31 -4.01 7.38 -15.35
C ALA A 31 -2.62 7.92 -15.71
N GLN A 32 -2.54 8.89 -16.62
CA GLN A 32 -1.30 9.56 -17.00
C GLN A 32 -0.73 10.38 -15.85
N ASP A 33 -1.58 11.15 -15.15
CA ASP A 33 -1.15 11.94 -14.00
C ASP A 33 -0.74 11.05 -12.84
N ILE A 34 -1.47 9.96 -12.58
CA ILE A 34 -1.08 8.96 -11.59
C ILE A 34 0.31 8.39 -11.93
N ALA A 35 0.55 8.01 -13.19
CA ALA A 35 1.84 7.48 -13.60
C ALA A 35 2.98 8.49 -13.44
N ALA A 36 2.77 9.75 -13.85
CA ALA A 36 3.76 10.81 -13.69
C ALA A 36 4.09 11.06 -12.21
N GLN A 37 3.07 11.22 -11.37
CA GLN A 37 3.25 11.41 -9.93
C GLN A 37 3.92 10.18 -9.27
N SER A 38 3.60 8.97 -9.74
CA SER A 38 4.22 7.73 -9.24
C SER A 38 5.72 7.66 -9.55
N SER A 39 6.15 8.15 -10.71
CA SER A 39 7.56 8.24 -11.08
C SER A 39 8.34 9.18 -10.15
N GLU A 40 7.77 10.35 -9.84
CA GLU A 40 8.37 11.32 -8.92
C GLU A 40 8.49 10.74 -7.50
N VAL A 41 7.39 10.19 -6.98
CA VAL A 41 7.36 9.58 -5.65
C VAL A 41 8.31 8.39 -5.55
N SER A 42 8.36 7.53 -6.58
CA SER A 42 9.28 6.39 -6.59
C SER A 42 10.74 6.86 -6.58
N SER A 43 11.07 7.87 -7.38
CA SER A 43 12.40 8.47 -7.39
C SER A 43 12.78 9.06 -6.03
N LEU A 44 11.84 9.73 -5.36
CA LEU A 44 12.03 10.28 -4.02
C LEU A 44 12.33 9.18 -2.99
N ILE A 45 11.59 8.06 -3.05
CA ILE A 45 11.80 6.91 -2.18
C ILE A 45 13.17 6.27 -2.43
N LEU A 46 13.49 5.95 -3.68
CA LEU A 46 14.75 5.27 -4.04
C LEU A 46 16.00 6.06 -3.63
N ASN A 47 15.90 7.40 -3.62
CA ASN A 47 16.98 8.31 -3.21
C ASN A 47 16.98 8.66 -1.71
N SER A 48 16.14 8.00 -0.90
CA SER A 48 16.00 8.32 0.53
C SER A 48 16.85 7.44 1.43
N ASP A 49 17.22 7.97 2.60
CA ASP A 49 17.83 7.19 3.68
C ASP A 49 16.93 6.04 4.16
N TYR A 50 15.60 6.24 4.11
CA TYR A 50 14.63 5.19 4.46
C TYR A 50 14.82 3.95 3.57
N TRP A 51 15.00 4.17 2.26
CA TRP A 51 15.23 3.08 1.31
C TRP A 51 16.64 2.50 1.44
N ALA A 52 17.66 3.35 1.51
CA ALA A 52 19.06 2.94 1.57
C ALA A 52 19.34 2.05 2.79
N GLN A 53 18.78 2.38 3.96
CA GLN A 53 19.01 1.65 5.21
C GLN A 53 18.16 0.38 5.36
N ALA A 54 17.05 0.27 4.63
CA ALA A 54 16.14 -0.87 4.76
C ALA A 54 16.66 -2.14 4.06
N GLN A 55 16.65 -3.27 4.78
CA GLN A 55 16.91 -4.60 4.22
C GLN A 55 15.62 -5.41 4.08
N THR A 56 14.64 -5.14 4.94
CA THR A 56 13.30 -5.72 4.94
C THR A 56 12.27 -4.63 4.68
N VAL A 57 11.56 -4.73 3.56
CA VAL A 57 10.62 -3.70 3.09
C VAL A 57 9.28 -4.32 2.77
N SER A 58 8.19 -3.74 3.30
CA SER A 58 6.85 -4.07 2.86
C SER A 58 6.31 -2.99 1.92
N ILE A 59 5.77 -3.39 0.77
CA ILE A 59 5.19 -2.50 -0.23
C ILE A 59 3.78 -2.97 -0.53
N TYR A 60 2.82 -2.04 -0.55
CA TYR A 60 1.46 -2.37 -0.99
C TYR A 60 1.42 -2.58 -2.50
N VAL A 61 0.53 -3.45 -2.96
CA VAL A 61 0.21 -3.56 -4.39
C VAL A 61 -0.94 -2.61 -4.68
N ASN A 62 -0.72 -1.65 -5.57
CA ASN A 62 -1.66 -0.57 -5.81
C ASN A 62 -2.99 -1.05 -6.41
N MET A 63 -4.05 -0.32 -6.08
CA MET A 63 -5.35 -0.41 -6.75
C MET A 63 -5.26 0.11 -8.18
N LYS A 64 -6.30 -0.18 -8.98
CA LYS A 64 -6.41 0.27 -10.38
C LYS A 64 -6.39 1.80 -10.55
N SER A 65 -6.79 2.55 -9.53
CA SER A 65 -6.81 4.01 -9.54
C SER A 65 -6.71 4.58 -8.13
N GLY A 66 -6.38 5.88 -8.03
CA GLY A 66 -6.37 6.63 -6.78
C GLY A 66 -5.21 6.35 -5.83
N GLU A 67 -4.21 5.58 -6.26
CA GLU A 67 -3.01 5.27 -5.49
C GLU A 67 -1.76 5.43 -6.37
N ILE A 68 -0.63 5.69 -5.73
CA ILE A 68 0.69 5.64 -6.37
C ILE A 68 0.95 4.21 -6.86
N ILE A 69 1.45 4.07 -8.09
CA ILE A 69 1.86 2.81 -8.71
C ILE A 69 3.19 2.37 -8.11
N THR A 70 3.25 1.15 -7.58
CA THR A 70 4.41 0.66 -6.79
C THR A 70 5.24 -0.41 -7.47
N ASP A 71 4.87 -0.85 -8.66
CA ASP A 71 5.53 -1.95 -9.38
C ASP A 71 7.03 -1.75 -9.58
N GLN A 72 7.44 -0.51 -9.88
CA GLN A 72 8.86 -0.16 -10.02
C GLN A 72 9.62 -0.32 -8.70
N LEU A 73 9.05 0.14 -7.58
CA LEU A 73 9.64 -0.02 -6.25
C LEU A 73 9.76 -1.50 -5.86
N CYS A 74 8.75 -2.32 -6.16
CA CYS A 74 8.82 -3.77 -5.93
C CYS A 74 9.96 -4.41 -6.74
N THR A 75 10.06 -4.05 -8.03
CA THR A 75 11.13 -4.51 -8.93
C THR A 75 12.51 -4.10 -8.41
N ASP A 76 12.67 -2.85 -7.96
CA ASP A 76 13.93 -2.34 -7.44
C ASP A 76 14.32 -2.96 -6.11
N ALA A 77 13.36 -3.26 -5.22
CA ALA A 77 13.63 -3.99 -3.99
C ALA A 77 14.26 -5.37 -4.29
N LEU A 78 13.66 -6.10 -5.23
CA LEU A 78 14.13 -7.43 -5.64
C LEU A 78 15.51 -7.36 -6.31
N LYS A 79 15.72 -6.43 -7.24
CA LYS A 79 17.02 -6.22 -7.91
C LYS A 79 18.14 -5.86 -6.95
N GLN A 80 17.83 -5.09 -5.90
CA GLN A 80 18.81 -4.68 -4.88
C GLN A 80 18.98 -5.73 -3.77
N GLY A 81 18.36 -6.91 -3.89
CA GLY A 81 18.49 -8.00 -2.92
C GLY A 81 17.78 -7.74 -1.58
N LYS A 82 16.91 -6.74 -1.50
CA LYS A 82 16.10 -6.48 -0.31
C LYS A 82 15.03 -7.57 -0.18
N LYS A 83 14.67 -7.94 1.06
CA LYS A 83 13.52 -8.80 1.31
C LYS A 83 12.23 -8.00 1.11
N LEU A 84 11.58 -8.20 -0.03
CA LEU A 84 10.28 -7.62 -0.36
C LEU A 84 9.15 -8.46 0.25
N TYR A 85 8.23 -7.80 0.95
CA TYR A 85 6.97 -8.38 1.39
C TYR A 85 5.79 -7.57 0.86
N VAL A 86 4.72 -8.26 0.48
CA VAL A 86 3.48 -7.64 -0.03
C VAL A 86 2.27 -8.17 0.74
N PRO A 87 1.18 -7.40 0.86
CA PRO A 87 0.07 -7.76 1.73
C PRO A 87 -0.74 -8.93 1.17
N LEU A 88 -1.07 -9.88 2.05
CA LEU A 88 -2.16 -10.83 1.88
C LEU A 88 -3.22 -10.52 2.93
N PHE A 89 -4.43 -10.23 2.47
CA PHE A 89 -5.57 -10.02 3.36
C PHE A 89 -6.23 -11.36 3.66
N ALA A 90 -6.45 -11.67 4.93
CA ALA A 90 -7.26 -12.83 5.27
C ALA A 90 -8.65 -12.66 4.64
N SER A 91 -9.03 -13.56 3.74
CA SER A 91 -10.44 -13.71 3.41
C SER A 91 -11.15 -14.25 4.66
N PRO A 92 -12.33 -13.72 5.05
CA PRO A 92 -13.16 -14.44 5.99
C PRO A 92 -13.38 -15.81 5.39
N ALA A 93 -12.98 -16.86 6.12
CA ALA A 93 -13.18 -18.23 5.67
C ALA A 93 -14.62 -18.36 5.19
N SER A 94 -14.80 -18.75 3.92
CA SER A 94 -16.08 -19.31 3.51
C SER A 94 -16.30 -20.49 4.46
N THR A 95 -17.32 -20.38 5.31
CA THR A 95 -17.84 -21.50 6.08
C THR A 95 -17.86 -22.71 5.15
N SER A 96 -17.15 -23.75 5.55
CA SER A 96 -17.12 -25.04 4.88
C SER A 96 -18.54 -25.46 4.52
N GLU A 97 -18.90 -25.47 3.23
CA GLU A 97 -20.04 -26.23 2.75
C GLU A 97 -19.66 -27.70 2.76
N GLN A 98 -19.81 -28.32 3.93
CA GLN A 98 -20.05 -29.74 4.06
C GLN A 98 -21.53 -29.92 4.36
N GLY A 99 -22.24 -30.51 3.40
CA GLY A 99 -23.58 -31.04 3.58
C GLY A 99 -24.69 -30.23 2.90
N LYS A 100 -24.97 -30.54 1.64
CA LYS A 100 -26.35 -30.76 1.17
C LYS A 100 -26.35 -31.44 -0.21
N GLU A 101 -26.39 -32.76 -0.15
CA GLU A 101 -26.97 -33.59 -1.19
C GLU A 101 -28.50 -33.46 -1.08
N THR A 102 -29.17 -33.06 -2.17
CA THR A 102 -30.45 -33.63 -2.68
C THR A 102 -31.00 -32.78 -3.83
N ALA A 103 -31.30 -33.49 -4.93
CA ALA A 103 -32.28 -33.27 -6.01
C ALA A 103 -32.85 -31.86 -6.27
N ASP A 104 -32.79 -31.39 -7.52
CA ASP A 104 -33.87 -31.59 -8.50
C ASP A 104 -33.48 -31.03 -9.89
N ALA A 105 -34.04 -31.65 -10.93
CA ALA A 105 -33.89 -31.31 -12.34
C ALA A 105 -34.83 -30.16 -12.75
N GLY A 106 -34.49 -29.37 -13.77
CA GLY A 106 -35.45 -28.43 -14.37
C GLY A 106 -34.89 -27.33 -15.28
N ALA A 107 -34.73 -27.68 -16.56
CA ALA A 107 -34.98 -26.90 -17.79
C ALA A 107 -34.93 -25.35 -17.85
N ALA A 108 -34.30 -24.87 -18.94
CA ALA A 108 -34.64 -23.74 -19.85
C ALA A 108 -33.38 -22.89 -20.16
N VAL A 109 -32.74 -22.94 -21.33
CA VAL A 109 -33.16 -22.56 -22.71
C VAL A 109 -33.66 -21.10 -22.82
N PHE A 110 -32.81 -20.20 -23.33
CA PHE A 110 -33.07 -19.12 -24.32
C PHE A 110 -31.76 -18.32 -24.51
N ALA A 111 -30.98 -18.53 -25.57
CA ALA A 111 -31.05 -17.89 -26.89
C ALA A 111 -30.80 -16.36 -26.90
N ARG A 112 -29.63 -15.92 -27.43
CA ARG A 112 -29.46 -15.15 -28.70
C ARG A 112 -28.08 -14.44 -28.81
N SER A 113 -27.32 -14.87 -29.82
CA SER A 113 -26.65 -14.13 -30.92
C SER A 113 -26.95 -12.62 -31.06
N LYS A 114 -26.19 -11.75 -31.75
CA LYS A 114 -24.92 -11.72 -32.53
C LYS A 114 -24.85 -10.28 -33.10
N GLU A 115 -23.64 -9.73 -33.26
CA GLU A 115 -23.17 -8.78 -34.31
C GLU A 115 -23.94 -7.41 -34.43
N SER A 116 -23.49 -6.30 -35.03
CA SER A 116 -22.46 -5.93 -36.02
C SER A 116 -22.26 -4.39 -35.90
N ALA A 117 -21.05 -3.82 -36.00
CA ALA A 117 -20.41 -3.26 -37.22
C ALA A 117 -20.68 -1.76 -37.54
N GLY A 118 -19.58 -1.08 -37.92
CA GLY A 118 -19.53 0.11 -38.80
C GLY A 118 -19.27 1.45 -38.08
N LEU A 119 -18.51 2.43 -38.61
CA LEU A 119 -17.62 2.53 -39.77
C LEU A 119 -16.90 3.91 -39.70
N LEU A 120 -15.66 3.95 -40.18
CA LEU A 120 -14.82 5.06 -40.72
C LEU A 120 -15.13 6.56 -40.50
N GLY A 121 -14.04 7.31 -40.27
CA GLY A 121 -13.86 8.71 -40.71
C GLY A 121 -12.41 9.21 -40.53
N GLN A 122 -11.67 9.39 -41.64
CA GLN A 122 -10.29 9.93 -41.69
C GLN A 122 -10.25 11.47 -41.82
N ALA A 123 -9.18 12.12 -41.35
CA ALA A 123 -8.59 13.32 -41.98
C ALA A 123 -7.12 13.57 -41.53
N LYS A 124 -6.34 14.21 -42.40
CA LYS A 124 -4.86 14.25 -42.55
C LYS A 124 -4.19 15.55 -42.02
N LEU A 125 -2.96 15.39 -41.49
CA LEU A 125 -1.65 16.09 -41.71
C LEU A 125 -1.57 17.66 -41.77
N THR A 126 -0.95 18.36 -40.78
CA THR A 126 0.45 18.91 -40.60
C THR A 126 0.80 20.21 -41.41
N PRO A 127 1.90 21.01 -41.18
CA PRO A 127 3.03 20.94 -40.21
C PRO A 127 3.53 22.30 -39.56
N HIS A 128 4.65 22.20 -38.80
CA HIS A 128 5.71 23.21 -38.44
C HIS A 128 5.48 24.18 -37.26
N SER A 129 6.45 24.55 -36.38
CA SER A 129 7.91 24.39 -36.26
C SER A 129 8.42 24.72 -34.83
N ALA A 130 9.62 24.25 -34.48
CA ALA A 130 10.39 24.57 -33.25
C ALA A 130 11.09 25.95 -33.32
N PRO A 131 11.64 26.46 -32.19
CA PRO A 131 13.11 26.41 -32.02
C PRO A 131 13.63 26.20 -30.57
N THR A 132 14.96 25.98 -30.50
CA THR A 132 15.86 25.54 -29.42
C THR A 132 16.54 26.72 -28.61
N PRO A 133 17.44 26.48 -27.62
CA PRO A 133 17.52 27.21 -26.33
C PRO A 133 18.72 28.18 -26.20
N PRO A 134 19.00 28.68 -24.97
CA PRO A 134 20.40 28.74 -24.51
C PRO A 134 20.68 28.32 -23.05
N THR A 135 21.73 27.51 -22.90
CA THR A 135 23.00 27.77 -22.15
C THR A 135 23.04 27.97 -20.61
N THR A 136 23.60 26.94 -19.93
CA THR A 136 24.49 26.87 -18.75
C THR A 136 24.51 27.93 -17.63
N SER A 137 24.49 27.46 -16.37
CA SER A 137 25.58 27.71 -15.41
C SER A 137 25.53 26.75 -14.22
N ALA A 138 26.73 26.37 -13.74
CA ALA A 138 26.99 25.46 -12.63
C ALA A 138 26.95 26.19 -11.28
N SER A 139 26.57 25.49 -10.19
CA SER A 139 26.99 25.88 -8.83
C SER A 139 26.96 24.71 -7.84
N THR A 140 28.18 24.29 -7.50
CA THR A 140 28.75 23.68 -6.28
C THR A 140 27.90 22.92 -5.25
N ASN A 141 28.41 21.72 -4.97
CA ASN A 141 28.24 20.89 -3.78
C ASN A 141 28.32 21.67 -2.46
N GLY A 142 27.36 21.41 -1.57
CA GLY A 142 27.44 21.71 -0.13
C GLY A 142 26.93 20.50 0.65
N GLN A 143 27.86 19.68 1.14
CA GLN A 143 27.59 18.48 1.94
C GLN A 143 27.37 18.89 3.40
N ALA A 144 26.15 18.75 3.92
CA ALA A 144 25.84 18.95 5.33
C ALA A 144 26.02 17.63 6.12
N PRO A 145 26.49 17.68 7.39
CA PRO A 145 26.80 16.50 8.18
C PRO A 145 25.54 15.75 8.65
N PRO A 146 25.64 14.45 9.04
CA PRO A 146 24.49 13.66 9.43
C PRO A 146 23.88 14.15 10.75
N VAL A 147 22.59 14.46 10.73
CA VAL A 147 21.79 14.86 11.90
C VAL A 147 21.36 13.60 12.65
N ALA A 148 21.73 13.51 13.93
CA ALA A 148 21.31 12.44 14.83
C ALA A 148 19.83 12.60 15.22
N PHE A 149 19.05 11.52 15.08
CA PHE A 149 17.63 11.48 15.47
C PHE A 149 17.47 11.30 16.99
N PRO A 150 16.48 11.96 17.61
CA PRO A 150 16.14 11.74 19.02
C PRO A 150 15.54 10.34 19.24
N GLY A 151 15.89 9.74 20.38
CA GLY A 151 15.47 8.39 20.76
C GLY A 151 13.97 8.23 21.00
N PRO A 152 13.46 6.98 21.06
CA PRO A 152 12.02 6.72 21.10
C PRO A 152 11.37 7.20 22.39
N LEU A 153 10.26 7.95 22.24
CA LEU A 153 9.28 8.23 23.28
C LEU A 153 8.63 6.93 23.75
N GLN A 154 8.57 6.75 25.08
CA GLN A 154 8.00 5.57 25.73
C GLN A 154 6.50 5.46 25.43
N ALA A 155 6.12 4.42 24.70
CA ALA A 155 4.72 4.01 24.58
C ALA A 155 4.32 3.22 25.84
N SER A 156 3.64 3.89 26.78
CA SER A 156 2.95 3.21 27.88
C SER A 156 1.61 2.66 27.39
N LYS A 157 1.55 1.36 27.10
CA LYS A 157 0.36 0.48 27.25
C LYS A 157 0.81 -0.97 26.99
N THR A 158 0.38 -1.89 27.86
CA THR A 158 0.65 -3.32 27.80
C THR A 158 0.27 -3.93 26.44
N PRO A 159 1.11 -4.80 25.86
CA PRO A 159 0.81 -5.41 24.57
C PRO A 159 -0.40 -6.35 24.68
N PRO A 160 -1.26 -6.42 23.64
CA PRO A 160 -2.33 -7.41 23.60
C PRO A 160 -1.74 -8.82 23.64
N THR A 161 -2.36 -9.67 24.46
CA THR A 161 -2.01 -11.07 24.66
C THR A 161 -2.07 -11.82 23.33
N THR A 162 -1.03 -12.61 23.07
CA THR A 162 -0.86 -13.52 21.94
C THR A 162 -2.11 -14.39 21.74
N GLY A 163 -2.75 -14.33 20.57
CA GLY A 163 -3.74 -15.34 20.15
C GLY A 163 -5.06 -14.85 19.54
N GLN A 164 -5.39 -13.55 19.54
CA GLN A 164 -6.58 -13.08 18.78
C GLN A 164 -6.24 -12.93 17.30
N VAL A 165 -6.45 -14.00 16.53
CA VAL A 165 -6.50 -13.95 15.07
C VAL A 165 -7.84 -13.33 14.68
N PHE A 166 -7.82 -12.10 14.17
CA PHE A 166 -9.03 -11.47 13.69
C PHE A 166 -9.31 -11.97 12.26
N ALA A 167 -10.58 -12.16 11.90
CA ALA A 167 -11.01 -12.44 10.51
C ALA A 167 -10.67 -11.32 9.50
N SER A 168 -9.91 -10.31 9.94
CA SER A 168 -9.44 -9.12 9.21
C SER A 168 -7.96 -8.86 9.47
N ASP A 169 -7.18 -9.92 9.64
CA ASP A 169 -5.73 -9.81 9.74
C ASP A 169 -5.09 -9.70 8.35
N MET A 170 -4.10 -8.81 8.27
CA MET A 170 -3.22 -8.65 7.12
C MET A 170 -1.89 -9.30 7.48
N ARG A 171 -1.38 -10.14 6.58
CA ARG A 171 -0.01 -10.67 6.62
C ARG A 171 0.81 -9.99 5.53
N MET A 172 2.12 -9.91 5.71
CA MET A 172 3.04 -9.46 4.66
C MET A 172 3.90 -10.65 4.25
N LEU A 173 3.66 -11.17 3.04
CA LEU A 173 4.30 -12.39 2.56
C LEU A 173 5.45 -12.09 1.60
N ARG A 174 6.54 -12.85 1.74
CA ARG A 174 7.77 -12.63 0.99
C ARG A 174 7.64 -12.98 -0.48
N ILE A 175 8.09 -12.05 -1.32
CA ILE A 175 8.28 -12.24 -2.76
C ILE A 175 9.76 -12.53 -3.02
N ARG A 176 10.05 -13.59 -3.79
CA ARG A 176 11.42 -14.10 -3.99
C ARG A 176 12.07 -13.68 -5.31
N SER A 177 11.28 -13.40 -6.34
CA SER A 177 11.79 -13.06 -7.67
C SER A 177 10.84 -12.12 -8.41
N GLN A 178 11.32 -11.55 -9.52
CA GLN A 178 10.50 -10.74 -10.42
C GLN A 178 9.32 -11.56 -10.97
N GLN A 179 9.58 -12.78 -11.41
CA GLN A 179 8.56 -13.70 -11.92
C GLN A 179 7.48 -13.98 -10.85
N ASP A 180 7.89 -14.24 -9.60
CA ASP A 180 6.98 -14.44 -8.46
C ASP A 180 6.07 -13.23 -8.22
N PHE A 181 6.57 -12.00 -8.42
CA PHE A 181 5.76 -10.79 -8.35
C PHE A 181 4.77 -10.67 -9.52
N GLU A 182 5.23 -10.94 -10.74
CA GLU A 182 4.44 -10.81 -11.97
C GLU A 182 3.32 -11.86 -12.06
N ASP A 183 3.56 -13.07 -11.55
CA ASP A 183 2.60 -14.18 -11.57
C ASP A 183 1.48 -14.07 -10.53
N MET A 184 1.55 -13.07 -9.63
CA MET A 184 0.49 -12.86 -8.63
C MET A 184 -0.85 -12.61 -9.31
N LYS A 185 -1.83 -13.46 -8.95
CA LYS A 185 -3.19 -13.35 -9.47
C LYS A 185 -3.89 -12.14 -8.87
N THR A 186 -4.77 -11.53 -9.66
CA THR A 186 -5.61 -10.44 -9.17
C THR A 186 -6.81 -10.97 -8.41
N ASN A 187 -7.14 -10.33 -7.29
CA ASN A 187 -8.37 -10.61 -6.57
C ASN A 187 -9.58 -9.89 -7.20
N ARG A 188 -10.76 -10.02 -6.57
CA ARG A 188 -12.02 -9.41 -7.04
C ARG A 188 -11.97 -7.88 -7.18
N TRP A 189 -11.00 -7.22 -6.55
CA TRP A 189 -10.77 -5.78 -6.62
C TRP A 189 -9.73 -5.38 -7.67
N GLY A 190 -9.18 -6.36 -8.39
CA GLY A 190 -8.15 -6.15 -9.40
C GLY A 190 -6.75 -5.91 -8.83
N ILE A 191 -6.55 -6.16 -7.53
CA ILE A 191 -5.27 -6.00 -6.85
C ILE A 191 -4.55 -7.35 -6.91
N ARG A 192 -3.27 -7.37 -7.31
CA ARG A 192 -2.47 -8.60 -7.26
C ARG A 192 -2.17 -8.96 -5.82
N GLU A 193 -2.37 -10.23 -5.45
CA GLU A 193 -2.09 -10.74 -4.12
C GLU A 193 -1.27 -12.04 -4.19
N PRO A 194 -0.33 -12.25 -3.24
CA PRO A 194 0.45 -13.47 -3.19
C PRO A 194 -0.43 -14.62 -2.70
N LEU A 195 -0.16 -15.83 -3.18
CA LEU A 195 -0.68 -17.04 -2.55
C LEU A 195 0.05 -17.30 -1.22
N ASP A 196 -0.57 -18.06 -0.32
CA ASP A 196 0.06 -18.45 0.95
C ASP A 196 1.32 -19.32 0.78
N TYR A 197 1.49 -19.90 -0.41
CA TYR A 197 2.57 -20.81 -0.75
C TYR A 197 3.25 -20.35 -2.06
N TYR A 198 4.49 -20.80 -2.27
CA TYR A 198 5.15 -20.68 -3.58
C TYR A 198 4.56 -21.72 -4.55
N ALA A 199 4.35 -21.32 -5.80
CA ALA A 199 4.08 -22.29 -6.86
C ALA A 199 5.35 -23.12 -7.07
N VAL A 200 5.21 -24.44 -7.11
CA VAL A 200 6.33 -25.33 -7.44
C VAL A 200 6.36 -25.48 -8.96
N GLU A 201 7.47 -25.09 -9.59
CA GLU A 201 7.73 -25.44 -11.00
C GLU A 201 8.39 -26.81 -11.08
N GLY A 202 7.76 -27.76 -11.79
CA GLY A 202 8.33 -29.06 -12.11
C GLY A 202 7.27 -30.17 -12.26
N ASP A 203 7.47 -31.05 -13.24
CA ASP A 203 6.70 -32.28 -13.47
C ASP A 203 7.10 -33.37 -12.47
N VAL A 204 6.88 -33.08 -11.18
CA VAL A 204 7.09 -34.04 -10.09
C VAL A 204 5.88 -33.98 -9.18
N SER A 205 5.13 -35.08 -9.20
CA SER A 205 3.81 -35.27 -8.60
C SER A 205 3.73 -35.13 -7.06
N GLU A 206 4.79 -34.72 -6.35
CA GLU A 206 4.86 -34.83 -4.87
C GLU A 206 5.71 -33.76 -4.16
N VAL A 207 5.95 -32.58 -4.73
CA VAL A 207 6.59 -31.50 -3.96
C VAL A 207 5.51 -30.73 -3.18
N GLU A 208 5.46 -30.94 -1.87
CA GLU A 208 4.60 -30.18 -0.96
C GLU A 208 4.85 -28.67 -1.14
N PRO A 209 3.79 -27.85 -1.35
CA PRO A 209 3.93 -26.42 -1.56
C PRO A 209 4.63 -25.77 -0.36
N GLN A 210 5.72 -25.05 -0.62
CA GLN A 210 6.45 -24.36 0.44
C GLN A 210 5.69 -23.11 0.88
N ARG A 211 5.35 -23.03 2.17
CA ARG A 211 4.69 -21.85 2.76
C ARG A 211 5.58 -20.60 2.59
N ARG A 212 4.97 -19.46 2.26
CA ARG A 212 5.69 -18.18 2.19
C ARG A 212 6.15 -17.71 3.57
N GLU A 213 7.28 -17.03 3.57
CA GLU A 213 7.79 -16.31 4.73
C GLU A 213 6.86 -15.13 5.05
N ASP A 214 6.28 -15.10 6.25
CA ASP A 214 5.55 -13.96 6.80
C ASP A 214 6.54 -13.09 7.58
N ALA A 215 6.56 -11.79 7.28
CA ALA A 215 7.48 -10.83 7.90
C ALA A 215 7.47 -10.87 9.45
N LEU A 216 6.33 -11.18 10.08
CA LEU A 216 6.16 -11.19 11.53
C LEU A 216 6.11 -12.60 12.13
N GLU A 217 6.53 -13.63 11.39
CA GLU A 217 6.51 -15.02 11.87
C GLU A 217 7.88 -15.72 11.72
N GLN A 218 8.60 -15.85 12.84
CA GLN A 218 9.96 -16.41 12.88
C GLN A 218 10.05 -17.86 12.39
N SER A 219 9.03 -18.69 12.65
CA SER A 219 8.96 -20.08 12.16
C SER A 219 8.97 -20.18 10.64
N THR A 220 8.63 -19.10 9.93
CA THR A 220 8.67 -19.04 8.46
C THR A 220 9.91 -18.34 7.91
N GLY A 221 10.81 -17.86 8.78
CA GLY A 221 12.02 -17.10 8.43
C GLY A 221 11.88 -15.57 8.57
N GLY A 222 10.72 -15.08 8.98
CA GLY A 222 10.45 -13.65 9.16
C GLY A 222 11.20 -13.06 10.34
N ASN A 223 11.67 -11.81 10.20
CA ASN A 223 12.44 -11.14 11.23
C ASN A 223 12.05 -9.66 11.41
N GLY A 224 10.80 -9.31 11.08
CA GLY A 224 10.31 -7.93 11.15
C GLY A 224 10.57 -7.13 9.87
N LEU A 225 10.28 -5.83 9.94
CA LEU A 225 10.41 -4.90 8.82
C LEU A 225 11.22 -3.67 9.23
N ASP A 226 12.01 -3.14 8.31
CA ASP A 226 12.73 -1.86 8.48
C ASP A 226 11.92 -0.70 7.90
N LEU A 227 11.23 -0.93 6.77
CA LEU A 227 10.45 0.06 6.06
C LEU A 227 9.07 -0.49 5.67
N ILE A 228 8.04 0.27 5.99
CA ILE A 228 6.66 0.04 5.53
C ILE A 228 6.29 1.18 4.58
N LEU A 229 6.10 0.86 3.30
CA LEU A 229 5.46 1.75 2.34
C LEU A 229 3.94 1.56 2.43
N ALA A 230 3.25 2.56 2.95
CA ALA A 230 1.83 2.49 3.29
C ALA A 230 0.96 3.26 2.30
N PRO A 231 -0.21 2.72 1.89
CA PRO A 231 -1.22 3.45 1.17
C PRO A 231 -2.13 4.23 2.12
N GLY A 232 -2.95 5.10 1.56
CA GLY A 232 -3.95 5.88 2.28
C GLY A 232 -4.88 6.62 1.34
N VAL A 233 -5.92 7.21 1.90
CA VAL A 233 -6.94 8.01 1.21
C VAL A 233 -6.67 9.50 1.38
N ALA A 234 -6.14 9.91 2.54
CA ALA A 234 -5.78 11.28 2.83
C ALA A 234 -4.60 11.34 3.82
N PHE A 235 -3.81 12.41 3.72
CA PHE A 235 -2.70 12.70 4.60
C PHE A 235 -2.66 14.18 4.95
N ASP A 236 -2.14 14.51 6.13
CA ASP A 236 -1.96 15.90 6.56
C ASP A 236 -0.50 16.25 6.86
N ALA A 237 -0.26 17.53 7.14
CA ALA A 237 1.06 18.08 7.45
C ALA A 237 1.70 17.50 8.74
N GLU A 238 0.90 16.88 9.61
CA GLU A 238 1.36 16.24 10.85
C GLU A 238 1.55 14.73 10.69
N CYS A 239 1.58 14.26 9.44
CA CYS A 239 1.68 12.83 9.11
C CYS A 239 0.51 12.02 9.72
N GLY A 240 -0.67 12.62 9.83
CA GLY A 240 -1.92 11.90 10.00
C GLY A 240 -2.27 11.12 8.73
N ARG A 241 -2.83 9.92 8.89
CA ARG A 241 -3.18 9.02 7.79
C ARG A 241 -4.62 8.56 7.88
N LEU A 242 -5.38 8.74 6.80
CA LEU A 242 -6.71 8.17 6.66
C LEU A 242 -6.68 6.93 5.76
N GLY A 243 -6.90 5.73 6.31
CA GLY A 243 -7.09 4.52 5.47
C GLY A 243 -8.54 4.32 5.01
N HIS A 244 -8.80 3.26 4.23
CA HIS A 244 -10.15 2.90 3.74
C HIS A 244 -11.16 2.46 4.83
N GLY A 245 -10.74 2.35 6.10
CA GLY A 245 -11.63 2.18 7.24
C GLY A 245 -11.73 0.78 7.85
N LYS A 246 -10.93 -0.18 7.37
CA LYS A 246 -10.79 -1.51 7.99
C LYS A 246 -9.68 -1.61 9.05
N GLY A 247 -8.82 -0.61 9.15
CA GLY A 247 -7.75 -0.54 10.15
C GLY A 247 -6.60 -1.56 9.95
N TYR A 248 -6.45 -2.13 8.75
CA TYR A 248 -5.42 -3.14 8.48
C TYR A 248 -4.00 -2.62 8.78
N TYR A 249 -3.66 -1.44 8.25
CA TYR A 249 -2.33 -0.84 8.44
C TYR A 249 -2.11 -0.40 9.88
N ASP A 250 -3.11 0.16 10.56
CA ASP A 250 -2.97 0.64 11.95
C ASP A 250 -2.65 -0.54 12.89
N ARG A 251 -3.37 -1.66 12.73
CA ARG A 251 -3.07 -2.92 13.45
C ARG A 251 -1.72 -3.49 13.05
N TYR A 252 -1.40 -3.51 11.76
CA TYR A 252 -0.16 -4.13 11.26
C TYR A 252 1.10 -3.35 11.67
N ILE A 253 1.06 -2.01 11.64
CA ILE A 253 2.14 -1.14 12.13
C ILE A 253 2.36 -1.37 13.63
N SER A 254 1.29 -1.43 14.42
CA SER A 254 1.37 -1.72 15.86
C SER A 254 2.00 -3.09 16.13
N ARG A 255 1.56 -4.13 15.41
CA ARG A 255 2.12 -5.49 15.50
C ARG A 255 3.59 -5.53 15.10
N THR A 256 3.97 -4.86 14.01
CA THR A 256 5.36 -4.80 13.54
C THR A 256 6.26 -4.09 14.55
N THR A 257 5.81 -2.97 15.10
CA THR A 257 6.54 -2.22 16.13
C THR A 257 6.79 -3.09 17.37
N ALA A 258 5.75 -3.77 17.86
CA ALA A 258 5.87 -4.67 19.00
C ALA A 258 6.78 -5.88 18.69
N PHE A 259 6.67 -6.46 17.49
CA PHE A 259 7.52 -7.56 17.03
C PHE A 259 8.99 -7.13 16.97
N ASN A 260 9.29 -5.98 16.35
CA ASN A 260 10.64 -5.45 16.27
C ASN A 260 11.22 -5.20 17.67
N ALA A 261 10.46 -4.56 18.56
CA ALA A 261 10.89 -4.28 19.93
C ALA A 261 11.24 -5.56 20.71
N ARG A 262 10.40 -6.60 20.62
CA ARG A 262 10.65 -7.91 21.26
C ARG A 262 11.89 -8.61 20.72
N ASN A 263 12.28 -8.32 19.48
CA ASN A 263 13.44 -8.89 18.82
C ASN A 263 14.66 -7.96 18.82
N GLY A 264 14.68 -6.92 19.67
CA GLY A 264 15.81 -5.99 19.79
C GLY A 264 16.04 -5.11 18.55
N ARG A 265 15.04 -4.97 17.67
CA ARG A 265 15.10 -4.15 16.47
C ARG A 265 14.47 -2.78 16.70
N ARG A 266 14.87 -1.80 15.89
CA ARG A 266 14.25 -0.47 15.85
C ARG A 266 12.81 -0.58 15.33
N PRO A 267 11.91 0.35 15.71
CA PRO A 267 10.59 0.44 15.08
C PRO A 267 10.75 0.64 13.57
N PRO A 268 9.84 0.08 12.74
CA PRO A 268 9.89 0.30 11.30
C PRO A 268 9.68 1.79 10.98
N ALA A 269 10.39 2.31 9.98
CA ALA A 269 10.00 3.56 9.35
C ALA A 269 8.69 3.32 8.58
N VAL A 270 7.69 4.17 8.78
CA VAL A 270 6.42 4.09 8.05
C VAL A 270 6.30 5.29 7.14
N VAL A 271 6.46 5.07 5.84
CA VAL A 271 6.40 6.12 4.83
C VAL A 271 5.16 5.90 3.98
N ALA A 272 4.27 6.89 3.94
CA ALA A 272 3.16 6.83 3.00
C ALA A 272 3.55 7.34 1.62
N LEU A 273 3.01 6.71 0.59
CA LEU A 273 3.10 7.20 -0.79
C LEU A 273 1.79 7.89 -1.13
N ALA A 274 1.86 9.14 -1.57
CA ALA A 274 0.67 9.95 -1.79
C ALA A 274 0.73 10.67 -3.14
N LEU A 275 -0.40 10.65 -3.85
CA LEU A 275 -0.70 11.63 -4.88
C LEU A 275 -0.85 13.01 -4.24
N GLN A 276 -0.56 14.06 -5.00
CA GLN A 276 -0.65 15.44 -4.52
C GLN A 276 -2.07 15.77 -4.04
N GLU A 277 -3.08 15.20 -4.69
CA GLU A 277 -4.49 15.36 -4.37
C GLU A 277 -4.85 14.78 -3.01
N GLN A 278 -4.10 13.80 -2.51
CA GLN A 278 -4.32 13.14 -1.22
C GLN A 278 -3.84 13.97 -0.03
N ILE A 279 -3.13 15.07 -0.28
CA ILE A 279 -2.64 15.97 0.76
C ILE A 279 -3.73 16.97 1.12
N LEU A 280 -4.10 17.01 2.39
CA LEU A 280 -5.02 17.99 2.93
C LEU A 280 -4.37 19.38 2.96
N PRO A 281 -5.15 20.46 2.87
CA PRO A 281 -4.65 21.81 3.10
C PRO A 281 -3.92 21.93 4.45
N GLU A 282 -2.92 22.80 4.52
CA GLU A 282 -1.99 22.91 5.67
C GLU A 282 -2.68 23.08 7.04
N ARG A 283 -3.87 23.71 7.07
CA ARG A 283 -4.65 23.95 8.30
C ARG A 283 -5.63 22.84 8.64
N GLU A 284 -5.79 21.86 7.77
CA GLU A 284 -6.67 20.72 7.98
C GLU A 284 -5.91 19.53 8.57
N ARG A 285 -6.65 18.65 9.24
CA ARG A 285 -6.12 17.45 9.87
C ARG A 285 -6.99 16.26 9.56
N VAL A 286 -6.36 15.11 9.38
CA VAL A 286 -7.05 13.83 9.37
C VAL A 286 -7.70 13.65 10.74
N PRO A 287 -9.03 13.43 10.81
CA PRO A 287 -9.68 13.10 12.06
C PRO A 287 -9.13 11.77 12.59
N ALA A 288 -8.59 11.78 13.81
CA ALA A 288 -7.97 10.63 14.44
C ALA A 288 -8.53 10.34 15.84
N ASP A 289 -8.38 9.11 16.28
CA ASP A 289 -8.66 8.59 17.63
C ASP A 289 -7.46 7.75 18.13
N GLU A 290 -7.56 7.16 19.32
CA GLU A 290 -6.46 6.41 19.95
C GLU A 290 -6.00 5.18 19.16
N ASP A 291 -6.82 4.69 18.22
CA ASP A 291 -6.51 3.49 17.43
C ASP A 291 -5.75 3.83 16.13
N ASP A 292 -5.64 5.11 15.75
CA ASP A 292 -4.89 5.51 14.56
C ASP A 292 -3.41 5.69 14.86
N VAL A 293 -2.57 4.96 14.12
CA VAL A 293 -1.13 5.03 14.28
C VAL A 293 -0.57 6.11 13.34
N PRO A 294 0.11 7.14 13.86
CA PRO A 294 0.75 8.14 13.02
C PRO A 294 1.91 7.52 12.23
N ILE A 295 2.16 8.08 11.04
CA ILE A 295 3.25 7.63 10.17
C ILE A 295 4.48 8.53 10.31
N THR A 296 5.63 8.04 9.87
CA THR A 296 6.93 8.74 9.98
C THR A 296 7.03 9.90 8.99
N ALA A 297 6.61 9.67 7.75
CA ALA A 297 6.68 10.65 6.67
C ALA A 297 5.67 10.35 5.56
N VAL A 298 5.44 11.32 4.69
CA VAL A 298 4.69 11.18 3.43
C VAL A 298 5.59 11.61 2.29
N ALA A 299 5.72 10.75 1.28
CA ALA A 299 6.37 11.05 0.01
C ALA A 299 5.31 11.50 -1.00
N THR A 300 5.47 12.68 -1.57
CA THR A 300 4.56 13.29 -2.55
C THR A 300 5.37 13.73 -3.79
N PRO A 301 4.71 14.04 -4.92
CA PRO A 301 5.41 14.59 -6.09
C PRO A 301 6.08 15.94 -5.81
N SER A 302 5.60 16.69 -4.81
CA SER A 302 6.18 17.97 -4.39
C SER A 302 7.26 17.83 -3.32
N GLY A 303 7.54 16.61 -2.84
CA GLY A 303 8.61 16.32 -1.90
C GLY A 303 8.14 15.62 -0.62
N TRP A 304 8.86 15.86 0.48
CA TRP A 304 8.62 15.19 1.75
C TRP A 304 7.74 16.03 2.68
N ILE A 305 6.74 15.39 3.28
CA ILE A 305 6.10 15.85 4.52
C ILE A 305 6.67 14.99 5.64
N LYS A 306 7.31 15.63 6.62
CA LYS A 306 7.87 14.96 7.80
C LYS A 306 7.32 15.65 9.04
N ARG A 307 7.09 14.88 10.11
CA ARG A 307 6.85 15.48 11.42
C ARG A 307 8.04 16.31 11.82
N SER A 308 7.79 17.56 12.22
CA SER A 308 8.77 18.31 13.00
C SER A 308 9.07 17.52 14.29
N PRO A 309 10.36 17.38 14.68
CA PRO A 309 10.75 16.67 15.89
C PRO A 309 10.16 17.27 17.16
#